data_AF-A0A2D9P6Y6-F1
#
_entry.id   AF-A0A2D9P6Y6-F1
#
_cell.length_a   1.000
_cell.length_b   1.000
_cell.length_c   1.000
_cell.angle_alpha   90.00
_cell.angle_beta   90.00
_cell.angle_gamma   90.00
#
_symmetry.space_group_name_H-M   'P 1'
#
loop_
_entity.id
_entity.type
_entity.pdbx_description
1 polymer ?
#
loop_
_entity_poly.entity_id
_entity_poly.type
_entity_poly.pdbx_seq_one_letter_code
_entity_poly.pdbx_strand_id
1 'polypeptide(L)'
;MAEISLLDISQDNKPIKLNLSRIISSGTIILYIWSLPYLAKIGFAEKGSTSISEFVSNAHATGAMAVLSFTPLTLMWEYQDIRVVTVCTEKGKRVLYYTLVAYQWFYGGFLVCTVNYVPLWLHMLMVVSFCISFVIHSIMTMNYTKPSKCGQYQLIVGILSCVCMPFSKGLWFWVCECVGLSMIMLFTPTEILLNY
;
A
#
# COMPACT_ATOMS: atom_id res chain seq x y z
N MET A 1 -34.57 15.80 -29.80
CA MET A 1 -34.84 16.33 -28.45
C MET A 1 -35.05 15.13 -27.55
N ALA A 2 -33.98 14.69 -26.88
CA ALA A 2 -34.02 13.71 -25.81
C ALA A 2 -32.88 14.10 -24.87
N GLU A 3 -33.18 15.02 -23.95
CA GLU A 3 -32.36 15.25 -22.77
C GLU A 3 -32.41 13.96 -21.95
N ILE A 4 -31.38 13.13 -22.13
CA ILE A 4 -31.08 12.09 -21.16
C ILE A 4 -30.55 12.85 -19.93
N SER A 5 -31.40 12.90 -18.92
CA SER A 5 -31.15 13.44 -17.59
C SER A 5 -29.81 12.94 -17.07
N LEU A 6 -28.80 13.83 -17.07
CA LEU A 6 -27.53 13.69 -16.32
C LEU A 6 -27.73 13.53 -14.80
N LEU A 7 -28.98 13.48 -14.33
CA LEU A 7 -29.40 13.30 -12.95
C LEU A 7 -29.67 11.83 -12.56
N ASP A 8 -29.88 10.92 -13.51
CA ASP A 8 -30.20 9.52 -13.17
C ASP A 8 -28.97 8.62 -12.91
N ILE A 9 -27.76 9.12 -13.17
CA ILE A 9 -26.50 8.40 -12.86
C ILE A 9 -25.99 8.72 -11.45
N SER A 10 -26.59 9.70 -10.74
CA SER A 10 -26.08 10.15 -9.43
C SER A 10 -26.66 9.41 -8.22
N GLN A 11 -27.55 8.42 -8.40
CA GLN A 11 -28.37 7.88 -7.29
C GLN A 11 -27.98 6.49 -6.76
N ASP A 12 -26.98 5.81 -7.31
CA ASP A 12 -26.48 4.55 -6.72
C ASP A 12 -25.15 4.73 -5.96
N ASN A 13 -24.95 5.91 -5.37
CA ASN A 13 -23.92 6.16 -4.37
C ASN A 13 -24.31 5.44 -3.05
N LYS A 14 -24.27 4.11 -3.03
CA LYS A 14 -24.28 3.39 -1.74
C LYS A 14 -23.02 3.82 -0.98
N PRO A 15 -23.14 4.48 0.18
CA PRO A 15 -21.98 4.78 1.00
C PRO A 15 -21.32 3.46 1.37
N ILE A 16 -19.99 3.37 1.28
CA ILE A 16 -19.28 2.23 1.85
C ILE A 16 -19.65 2.24 3.33
N LYS A 17 -20.41 1.25 3.78
CA LYS A 17 -20.47 0.95 5.21
C LYS A 17 -19.10 0.42 5.58
N LEU A 18 -18.27 1.33 6.05
CA LEU A 18 -16.95 0.98 6.50
C LEU A 18 -17.11 0.20 7.82
N ASN A 19 -17.04 -1.12 7.71
CA ASN A 19 -17.06 -1.96 8.89
C ASN A 19 -15.79 -1.69 9.69
N LEU A 20 -15.93 -1.41 10.98
CA LEU A 20 -14.82 -1.19 11.91
C LEU A 20 -13.77 -2.32 11.82
N SER A 21 -14.21 -3.55 11.52
CA SER A 21 -13.34 -4.70 11.26
C SER A 21 -12.32 -4.48 10.15
N ARG A 22 -12.64 -3.72 9.09
CA ARG A 22 -11.74 -3.44 7.98
C ARG A 22 -10.65 -2.42 8.34
N ILE A 23 -10.98 -1.42 9.17
CA ILE A 23 -9.98 -0.50 9.74
C ILE A 23 -9.01 -1.28 10.63
N ILE A 24 -9.56 -2.08 11.55
CA ILE A 24 -8.76 -2.89 12.47
C ILE A 24 -7.84 -3.81 11.67
N SER A 25 -8.37 -4.48 10.63
CA SER A 25 -7.58 -5.35 9.75
C SER A 25 -6.51 -4.62 8.95
N SER A 26 -6.68 -3.33 8.68
CA SER A 26 -5.63 -2.52 8.03
C SER A 26 -4.56 -2.07 9.04
N GLY A 27 -4.90 -1.98 10.33
CA GLY A 27 -3.95 -1.74 11.40
C GLY A 27 -3.08 -2.95 11.75
N THR A 28 -3.58 -4.17 11.55
CA THR A 28 -2.84 -5.40 11.93
C THR A 28 -1.57 -5.61 11.10
N ILE A 29 -1.55 -5.27 9.81
CA ILE A 29 -0.32 -5.34 9.00
C ILE A 29 0.77 -4.40 9.54
N ILE A 30 0.37 -3.25 10.08
CA ILE A 30 1.30 -2.27 10.66
C ILE A 30 1.88 -2.84 11.95
N LEU A 31 1.03 -3.31 12.86
CA LEU A 31 1.49 -3.96 14.09
C LEU A 31 2.42 -5.15 13.78
N TYR A 32 2.12 -5.90 12.72
CA TYR A 32 2.95 -7.01 12.26
C TYR A 32 4.34 -6.56 11.81
N ILE A 33 4.46 -5.61 10.87
CA ILE A 33 5.78 -5.19 10.36
C ILE A 33 6.65 -4.53 11.44
N TRP A 34 6.04 -3.80 12.37
CA TRP A 34 6.74 -3.18 13.50
C TRP A 34 7.14 -4.20 14.57
N SER A 35 6.46 -5.35 14.65
CA SER A 35 6.79 -6.43 15.58
C SER A 35 7.75 -7.47 15.01
N LEU A 36 8.16 -7.39 13.73
CA LEU A 36 9.09 -8.33 13.10
C LEU A 36 10.37 -8.60 13.90
N PRO A 37 11.06 -7.60 14.49
CA PRO A 37 12.24 -7.87 15.32
C PRO A 37 11.94 -8.70 16.57
N TYR A 38 10.73 -8.57 17.14
CA TYR A 38 10.29 -9.40 18.26
C TYR A 38 9.89 -10.81 17.78
N LEU A 39 9.17 -10.90 16.66
CA LEU A 39 8.82 -12.17 16.03
C LEU A 39 10.06 -12.97 15.61
N ALA A 40 11.16 -12.31 15.26
CA ALA A 40 12.44 -12.95 15.00
C ALA A 40 13.04 -13.61 16.24
N LYS A 41 12.88 -13.01 17.43
CA LYS A 41 13.40 -13.57 18.70
C LYS A 41 12.74 -14.90 19.04
N ILE A 42 11.43 -15.02 18.80
CA ILE A 42 10.66 -16.25 19.03
C ILE A 42 10.77 -17.27 17.89
N GLY A 43 11.50 -16.95 16.81
CA GLY A 43 11.73 -17.84 15.68
C GLY A 43 10.62 -17.85 14.61
N PHE A 44 9.70 -16.89 14.65
CA PHE A 44 8.67 -16.73 13.62
C PHE A 44 9.20 -16.02 12.37
N ALA A 45 10.08 -15.04 12.55
CA ALA A 45 10.77 -14.30 11.47
C ALA A 45 12.27 -14.60 11.47
N GLU A 46 12.99 -14.23 10.42
CA GLU A 46 14.44 -14.42 10.33
C GLU A 46 15.19 -13.57 11.36
N LYS A 47 16.27 -14.13 11.93
CA LYS A 47 17.07 -13.50 12.98
C LYS A 47 18.16 -12.62 12.41
N GLY A 48 18.43 -11.50 13.07
CA GLY A 48 19.56 -10.61 12.72
C GLY A 48 19.35 -9.79 11.44
N SER A 49 18.15 -9.84 10.86
CA SER A 49 17.77 -9.06 9.68
C SER A 49 17.67 -7.57 9.98
N THR A 50 17.89 -6.75 8.97
CA THR A 50 17.81 -5.28 9.06
C THR A 50 16.86 -4.65 8.05
N SER A 51 16.12 -5.50 7.32
CA SER A 51 15.09 -5.12 6.38
C SER A 51 13.85 -5.99 6.54
N ILE A 52 12.68 -5.46 6.14
CA ILE A 52 11.43 -6.22 6.11
C ILE A 52 11.59 -7.45 5.21
N SER A 53 12.23 -7.27 4.05
CA SER A 53 12.43 -8.34 3.06
C SER A 53 13.21 -9.53 3.62
N GLU A 54 14.25 -9.27 4.41
CA GLU A 54 15.01 -10.29 5.11
C GLU A 54 14.20 -10.87 6.28
N PHE A 55 13.53 -10.05 7.09
CA PHE A 55 12.73 -10.54 8.22
C PHE A 55 11.67 -11.54 7.79
N VAL A 56 10.99 -11.28 6.66
CA VAL A 56 9.93 -12.14 6.16
C VAL A 56 10.44 -13.27 5.26
N SER A 57 11.75 -13.46 5.10
CA SER A 57 12.33 -14.43 4.16
C SER A 57 12.21 -15.92 4.59
N ASN A 58 11.09 -16.27 5.23
CA ASN A 58 10.61 -17.62 5.46
C ASN A 58 9.10 -17.72 5.14
N ALA A 59 8.62 -18.96 4.94
CA ALA A 59 7.25 -19.20 4.51
C ALA A 59 6.18 -18.67 5.47
N HIS A 60 6.40 -18.78 6.78
CA HIS A 60 5.42 -18.40 7.80
C HIS A 60 5.26 -16.88 7.88
N ALA A 61 6.38 -16.15 7.91
CA ALA A 61 6.39 -14.70 7.96
C ALA A 61 5.90 -14.07 6.65
N THR A 62 6.36 -14.56 5.49
CA THR A 62 5.83 -14.10 4.19
C THR A 62 4.33 -14.37 4.08
N GLY A 63 3.86 -15.56 4.46
CA GLY A 63 2.44 -15.91 4.44
C GLY A 63 1.59 -15.00 5.32
N ALA A 64 2.06 -14.70 6.54
CA ALA A 64 1.39 -13.74 7.42
C ALA A 64 1.33 -12.34 6.80
N MET A 65 2.42 -11.85 6.21
CA MET A 65 2.44 -10.57 5.52
C MET A 65 1.44 -10.50 4.36
N ALA A 66 1.33 -11.57 3.57
CA ALA A 66 0.38 -11.67 2.46
C ALA A 66 -1.09 -11.62 2.96
N VAL A 67 -1.41 -12.37 4.01
CA VAL A 67 -2.77 -12.40 4.58
C VAL A 67 -3.15 -11.06 5.20
N LEU A 68 -2.24 -10.46 5.98
CA LEU A 68 -2.50 -9.20 6.68
C LEU A 68 -2.59 -8.00 5.72
N SER A 69 -1.85 -8.03 4.60
CA SER A 69 -1.92 -6.99 3.58
C SER A 69 -3.14 -7.10 2.66
N PHE A 70 -3.83 -8.25 2.62
CA PHE A 70 -4.97 -8.46 1.73
C PHE A 70 -6.09 -7.42 1.92
N THR A 71 -6.48 -7.15 3.16
CA THR A 71 -7.54 -6.18 3.46
C THR A 71 -7.18 -4.75 3.03
N PRO A 72 -6.05 -4.16 3.44
CA PRO A 72 -5.70 -2.81 2.98
C PRO A 72 -5.51 -2.73 1.46
N LEU A 73 -4.99 -3.77 0.81
CA LEU A 73 -4.84 -3.79 -0.66
C LEU A 73 -6.17 -3.85 -1.40
N THR A 74 -7.14 -4.61 -0.89
CA THR A 74 -8.50 -4.64 -1.46
C THR A 74 -9.23 -3.31 -1.24
N LEU A 75 -9.04 -2.68 -0.07
CA LEU A 75 -9.57 -1.34 0.17
C LEU A 75 -9.05 -0.29 -0.82
N MET A 76 -7.78 -0.37 -1.24
CA MET A 76 -7.22 0.55 -2.26
C MET A 76 -8.01 0.49 -3.57
N TRP A 77 -8.42 -0.70 -4.01
CA TRP A 77 -9.28 -0.88 -5.19
C TRP A 77 -10.65 -0.24 -5.00
N GLU A 78 -11.31 -0.55 -3.89
CA GLU A 78 -12.63 0.00 -3.59
C GLU A 78 -12.61 1.54 -3.51
N TYR A 79 -11.57 2.09 -2.87
CA TYR A 79 -11.37 3.54 -2.79
C TYR A 79 -11.17 4.18 -4.15
N GLN A 80 -10.39 3.54 -5.03
CA GLN A 80 -10.27 4.00 -6.40
C GLN A 80 -11.63 3.97 -7.08
N ASP A 81 -12.34 2.85 -7.11
CA ASP A 81 -13.62 2.74 -7.81
C ASP A 81 -14.60 3.84 -7.40
N ILE A 82 -14.63 4.22 -6.13
CA ILE A 82 -15.55 5.24 -5.62
C ILE A 82 -15.08 6.67 -5.89
N ARG A 83 -13.82 6.99 -5.58
CA ARG A 83 -13.30 8.37 -5.75
C ARG A 83 -12.99 8.71 -7.21
N VAL A 84 -12.57 7.71 -7.97
CA VAL A 84 -12.23 7.86 -9.39
C VAL A 84 -13.49 8.05 -10.23
N VAL A 85 -14.60 7.36 -9.91
CA VAL A 85 -15.89 7.58 -10.59
C VAL A 85 -16.44 8.98 -10.30
N THR A 86 -16.23 9.51 -9.10
CA THR A 86 -16.84 10.78 -8.65
C THR A 86 -16.04 12.04 -8.96
N VAL A 87 -14.70 11.96 -9.04
CA VAL A 87 -13.83 13.16 -9.10
C VAL A 87 -12.92 13.21 -10.34
N CYS A 88 -12.64 12.08 -11.01
CA CYS A 88 -11.60 12.01 -12.03
C CYS A 88 -12.11 12.06 -13.49
N THR A 89 -11.30 12.67 -14.36
CA THR A 89 -11.43 12.51 -15.82
C THR A 89 -11.11 11.08 -16.25
N GLU A 90 -11.66 10.62 -17.38
CA GLU A 90 -11.41 9.28 -17.95
C GLU A 90 -9.90 8.94 -18.07
N LYS A 91 -9.09 9.94 -18.44
CA LYS A 91 -7.63 9.78 -18.48
C LYS A 91 -7.04 9.53 -17.09
N GLY A 92 -7.49 10.28 -16.08
CA GLY A 92 -7.08 10.08 -14.68
C GLY A 92 -7.47 8.70 -14.16
N LYS A 93 -8.68 8.22 -14.49
CA LYS A 93 -9.13 6.87 -14.12
C LYS A 93 -8.17 5.79 -14.61
N ARG A 94 -7.81 5.86 -15.90
CA ARG A 94 -6.90 4.91 -16.54
C ARG A 94 -5.50 4.93 -15.93
N VAL A 95 -4.96 6.12 -15.65
CA VAL A 95 -3.64 6.27 -15.02
C VAL A 95 -3.62 5.68 -13.61
N LEU A 96 -4.63 5.99 -12.80
CA LEU A 96 -4.75 5.46 -11.44
C LEU A 96 -4.89 3.94 -11.41
N TYR A 97 -5.67 3.38 -12.33
CA TYR A 97 -5.82 1.94 -12.49
C TYR A 97 -4.48 1.27 -12.80
N TYR A 98 -3.77 1.71 -13.85
CA TYR A 98 -2.49 1.09 -14.24
C TYR A 98 -1.42 1.22 -13.17
N THR A 99 -1.34 2.36 -12.48
CA THR A 99 -0.36 2.53 -11.40
C THR A 99 -0.68 1.67 -10.18
N LEU A 100 -1.96 1.45 -9.86
CA LEU A 100 -2.35 0.54 -8.79
C LEU A 100 -2.06 -0.92 -9.15
N VAL A 101 -2.39 -1.35 -10.38
CA VAL A 101 -2.04 -2.69 -10.90
C VAL A 101 -0.53 -2.90 -10.77
N ALA A 102 0.27 -1.96 -11.25
CA ALA A 102 1.73 -2.06 -11.19
C ALA A 102 2.24 -2.17 -9.75
N TYR A 103 1.75 -1.31 -8.86
CA TYR A 103 2.10 -1.35 -7.44
C TYR A 103 1.81 -2.72 -6.80
N GLN A 104 0.59 -3.25 -7.00
CA GLN A 104 0.21 -4.53 -6.40
C GLN A 104 0.92 -5.72 -7.04
N TRP A 105 1.17 -5.67 -8.35
CA TRP A 105 1.95 -6.69 -9.05
C TRP A 105 3.36 -6.78 -8.48
N PHE A 106 4.05 -5.65 -8.31
CA PHE A 106 5.40 -5.64 -7.75
C PHE A 106 5.40 -5.94 -6.25
N TYR A 107 4.37 -5.56 -5.50
CA TYR A 107 4.22 -5.97 -4.11
C TYR A 107 4.07 -7.49 -3.98
N GLY A 108 3.23 -8.12 -4.80
CA GLY A 108 3.10 -9.57 -4.86
C GLY A 108 4.40 -10.24 -5.32
N GLY A 109 5.06 -9.68 -6.34
CA GLY A 109 6.37 -10.13 -6.82
C GLY A 109 7.44 -10.07 -5.73
N PHE A 110 7.46 -9.01 -4.93
CA PHE A 110 8.32 -8.85 -3.76
C PHE A 110 8.10 -9.96 -2.71
N LEU A 111 6.84 -10.31 -2.42
CA LEU A 111 6.51 -11.37 -1.47
C LEU A 111 6.88 -12.76 -1.99
N VAL A 112 6.79 -13.01 -3.30
CA VAL A 112 7.14 -14.31 -3.89
C VAL A 112 8.65 -14.45 -4.07
N CYS A 113 9.31 -13.39 -4.52
CA CYS A 113 10.75 -13.35 -4.80
C CYS A 113 11.54 -13.06 -3.52
N THR A 114 11.45 -13.93 -2.52
CA THR A 114 12.12 -13.77 -1.22
C THR A 114 13.65 -13.95 -1.31
N VAL A 115 14.39 -13.21 -0.49
CA VAL A 115 15.87 -13.13 -0.52
C VAL A 115 16.55 -14.51 -0.49
N ASN A 116 15.98 -15.47 0.26
CA ASN A 116 16.57 -16.80 0.46
C ASN A 116 16.23 -17.82 -0.64
N TYR A 117 15.24 -17.54 -1.50
CA TYR A 117 14.69 -18.53 -2.42
C TYR A 117 14.89 -18.20 -3.90
N VAL A 118 15.25 -16.95 -4.22
CA VAL A 118 15.54 -16.52 -5.59
C VAL A 118 16.90 -15.84 -5.68
N PRO A 119 17.50 -15.74 -6.89
CA PRO A 119 18.72 -14.97 -7.08
C PRO A 119 18.57 -13.52 -6.61
N LEU A 120 19.59 -12.99 -5.93
CA LEU A 120 19.59 -11.65 -5.34
C LEU A 120 19.20 -10.56 -6.33
N TRP A 121 19.68 -10.64 -7.58
CA TRP A 121 19.35 -9.65 -8.62
C TRP A 121 17.85 -9.59 -8.93
N LEU A 122 17.15 -10.74 -8.88
CA LEU A 122 15.72 -10.81 -9.14
C LEU A 122 14.93 -10.24 -7.96
N HIS A 123 15.32 -10.58 -6.73
CA HIS A 123 14.76 -9.98 -5.52
C HIS A 123 14.88 -8.45 -5.56
N MET A 124 16.09 -7.95 -5.80
CA MET A 124 16.37 -6.51 -5.87
C MET A 124 15.57 -5.82 -6.98
N LEU A 125 15.43 -6.45 -8.15
CA LEU A 125 14.59 -5.93 -9.22
C LEU A 125 13.12 -5.75 -8.77
N MET A 126 12.56 -6.73 -8.07
CA MET A 126 11.19 -6.65 -7.55
C MET A 126 11.04 -5.58 -6.47
N VAL A 127 11.98 -5.49 -5.52
CA VAL A 127 11.98 -4.46 -4.46
C VAL A 127 12.08 -3.06 -5.07
N VAL A 128 13.00 -2.83 -6.00
CA VAL A 128 13.19 -1.52 -6.64
C VAL A 128 11.96 -1.15 -7.47
N SER A 129 11.40 -2.10 -8.23
CA SER A 129 10.19 -1.86 -9.03
C SER A 129 8.97 -1.60 -8.14
N PHE A 130 8.88 -2.28 -6.99
CA PHE A 130 7.87 -2.02 -5.97
C PHE A 130 8.00 -0.59 -5.42
N CYS A 131 9.21 -0.16 -5.05
CA CYS A 131 9.45 1.20 -4.56
C CYS A 131 9.12 2.28 -5.60
N ILE A 132 9.53 2.09 -6.85
CA ILE A 132 9.26 3.03 -7.94
C ILE A 132 7.75 3.11 -8.22
N SER A 133 7.08 1.96 -8.33
CA SER A 133 5.63 1.92 -8.57
C SER A 133 4.85 2.53 -7.40
N PHE A 134 5.29 2.30 -6.15
CA PHE A 134 4.75 2.96 -4.95
C PHE A 134 4.84 4.49 -5.04
N VAL A 135 6.00 5.04 -5.39
CA VAL A 135 6.19 6.49 -5.52
C VAL A 135 5.32 7.06 -6.65
N ILE A 136 5.35 6.42 -7.82
CA ILE A 136 4.53 6.85 -8.97
C ILE A 136 3.05 6.82 -8.61
N HIS A 137 2.57 5.73 -8.04
CA HIS A 137 1.17 5.58 -7.64
C HIS A 137 0.76 6.63 -6.61
N SER A 138 1.60 6.90 -5.61
CA SER A 138 1.34 7.93 -4.60
C SER A 138 1.22 9.34 -5.21
N ILE A 139 2.12 9.69 -6.14
CA ILE A 139 2.07 10.99 -6.85
C ILE A 139 0.81 11.09 -7.71
N MET A 140 0.48 10.05 -8.49
CA MET A 140 -0.72 10.05 -9.32
C MET A 140 -1.99 10.15 -8.48
N THR A 141 -2.06 9.45 -7.34
CA THR A 141 -3.17 9.54 -6.40
C THR A 141 -3.34 10.96 -5.89
N MET A 142 -2.27 11.63 -5.42
CA MET A 142 -2.37 13.03 -4.99
C MET A 142 -2.90 13.97 -6.08
N ASN A 143 -2.42 13.79 -7.33
CA ASN A 143 -2.79 14.66 -8.44
C ASN A 143 -4.21 14.45 -8.93
N TYR A 144 -4.69 13.21 -8.98
CA TYR A 144 -5.96 12.86 -9.59
C TYR A 144 -7.12 12.76 -8.58
N THR A 145 -6.91 12.20 -7.38
CA THR A 145 -7.99 12.03 -6.40
C THR A 145 -8.15 13.21 -5.45
N LYS A 146 -7.16 14.11 -5.38
CA LYS A 146 -7.12 15.25 -4.45
C LYS A 146 -7.49 14.84 -3.02
N PRO A 147 -6.69 13.97 -2.37
CA PRO A 147 -7.01 13.45 -1.05
C PRO A 147 -7.08 14.55 0.00
N SER A 148 -7.64 14.22 1.17
CA SER A 148 -7.66 15.14 2.33
C SER A 148 -6.24 15.56 2.71
N LYS A 149 -6.10 16.64 3.49
CA LYS A 149 -4.77 17.07 3.98
C LYS A 149 -4.05 15.95 4.72
N CYS A 150 -4.77 15.14 5.49
CA CYS A 150 -4.19 14.01 6.21
C CYS A 150 -3.67 12.94 5.24
N GLY A 151 -4.47 12.54 4.25
CA GLY A 151 -4.05 11.59 3.21
C GLY A 151 -2.87 12.11 2.37
N GLN A 152 -2.83 13.41 2.07
CA GLN A 152 -1.67 14.03 1.41
C GLN A 152 -0.40 13.89 2.25
N TYR A 153 -0.47 14.20 3.55
CA TYR A 153 0.68 14.03 4.44
C TYR A 153 1.14 12.58 4.52
N GLN A 154 0.21 11.61 4.58
CA GLN A 154 0.55 10.19 4.58
C GLN A 154 1.31 9.80 3.31
N LEU A 155 0.81 10.17 2.13
CA LEU A 155 1.48 9.88 0.86
C LEU A 155 2.86 10.56 0.76
N ILE A 156 2.97 11.82 1.19
CA ILE A 156 4.25 12.56 1.20
C ILE A 156 5.27 11.88 2.14
N VAL A 157 4.87 11.55 3.37
CA VAL A 157 5.75 10.85 4.33
C VAL A 157 6.17 9.49 3.78
N GLY A 158 5.26 8.76 3.15
CA GLY A 158 5.56 7.49 2.51
C GLY A 158 6.59 7.63 1.38
N ILE A 159 6.39 8.59 0.47
CA ILE A 159 7.34 8.90 -0.61
C ILE A 159 8.71 9.28 -0.05
N LEU A 160 8.76 10.20 0.92
CA LEU A 160 10.01 10.63 1.55
C LEU A 160 10.73 9.46 2.20
N SER A 161 10.01 8.58 2.90
CA SER A 161 10.59 7.39 3.50
C SER A 161 11.25 6.49 2.45
N CYS A 162 10.58 6.32 1.30
CA CYS A 162 11.10 5.53 0.20
C CYS A 162 12.35 6.15 -0.46
N VAL A 163 12.34 7.48 -0.66
CA VAL A 163 13.50 8.23 -1.18
C VAL A 163 14.68 8.22 -0.21
N CYS A 164 14.43 8.16 1.10
CA CYS A 164 15.48 8.07 2.12
C CYS A 164 16.09 6.68 2.26
N MET A 165 15.43 5.61 1.80
CA MET A 165 15.91 4.23 1.98
C MET A 165 17.33 3.96 1.44
N PRO A 166 17.74 4.45 0.26
CA PRO A 166 19.10 4.23 -0.24
C PRO A 166 20.21 4.82 0.64
N PHE A 167 19.86 5.76 1.53
CA PHE A 167 20.79 6.47 2.39
C PHE A 167 20.78 5.96 3.83
N SER A 168 19.79 5.14 4.21
CA SER A 168 19.69 4.57 5.56
C SER A 168 20.44 3.24 5.65
N LYS A 169 20.95 2.92 6.86
CA LYS A 169 21.73 1.71 7.13
C LYS A 169 21.23 1.02 8.40
N GLY A 170 21.35 -0.31 8.43
CA GLY A 170 20.98 -1.12 9.59
C GLY A 170 19.53 -0.90 10.00
N LEU A 171 19.27 -0.71 11.30
CA LEU A 171 17.90 -0.52 11.81
C LEU A 171 17.16 0.69 11.21
N TRP A 172 17.87 1.72 10.77
CA TRP A 172 17.23 2.86 10.10
C TRP A 172 16.65 2.49 8.74
N PHE A 173 17.23 1.50 8.05
CA PHE A 173 16.68 0.97 6.80
C PHE A 173 15.31 0.34 7.04
N TRP A 174 15.23 -0.58 8.02
CA TRP A 174 13.97 -1.17 8.47
C TRP A 174 12.93 -0.13 8.91
N VAL A 175 13.33 0.90 9.67
CA VAL A 175 12.39 1.97 10.08
C VAL A 175 11.82 2.69 8.85
N CYS A 176 12.66 3.00 7.85
CA CYS A 176 12.19 3.63 6.61
C CYS A 176 11.24 2.72 5.81
N GLU A 177 11.52 1.42 5.72
CA GLU A 177 10.60 0.47 5.09
C GLU A 177 9.26 0.41 5.82
N CYS A 178 9.31 0.31 7.16
CA CYS A 178 8.12 0.26 8.01
C CYS A 178 7.27 1.52 7.88
N VAL A 179 7.87 2.71 7.90
CA VAL A 179 7.15 3.97 7.72
C VAL A 179 6.52 4.05 6.33
N GLY A 180 7.28 3.75 5.27
CA GLY A 180 6.78 3.77 3.89
C GLY A 180 5.56 2.86 3.70
N LEU A 181 5.69 1.60 4.16
CA LEU A 181 4.63 0.61 4.05
C LEU A 181 3.44 0.94 4.97
N SER A 182 3.67 1.47 6.17
CA SER A 182 2.59 1.89 7.08
C SER A 182 1.76 3.02 6.46
N MET A 183 2.41 4.02 5.86
CA MET A 183 1.71 5.18 5.30
C MET A 183 0.80 4.78 4.14
N ILE A 184 1.24 3.90 3.24
CA ILE A 184 0.40 3.46 2.12
C ILE A 184 -0.75 2.56 2.57
N MET A 185 -0.52 1.68 3.54
CA MET A 185 -1.56 0.80 4.06
C MET A 185 -2.60 1.56 4.91
N LEU A 186 -2.22 2.68 5.53
CA LEU A 186 -3.13 3.57 6.27
C LEU A 186 -3.87 4.58 5.40
N PHE A 187 -3.32 4.94 4.25
CA PHE A 187 -3.84 6.00 3.39
C PHE A 187 -5.34 5.80 3.12
N THR A 188 -5.70 4.64 2.58
CA THR A 188 -7.08 4.37 2.18
C THR A 188 -8.06 4.33 3.37
N PRO A 189 -7.80 3.56 4.45
CA PRO A 189 -8.65 3.62 5.64
C PRO A 189 -8.84 5.03 6.20
N THR A 190 -7.77 5.83 6.22
CA THR A 190 -7.81 7.21 6.71
C THR A 190 -8.65 8.11 5.81
N GLU A 191 -8.47 8.01 4.50
CA GLU A 191 -9.25 8.79 3.54
C GLU A 191 -10.72 8.43 3.56
N ILE A 192 -11.09 7.16 3.74
CA ILE A 192 -12.50 6.81 3.84
C ILE A 192 -13.08 7.35 5.16
N LEU A 193 -12.37 7.22 6.28
CA LEU A 193 -12.81 7.76 7.59
C LEU A 193 -13.01 9.28 7.63
N LEU A 194 -12.21 10.03 6.87
CA LEU A 194 -12.25 11.50 6.89
C LEU A 194 -13.24 12.09 5.87
N ASN A 195 -13.65 11.31 4.86
CA ASN A 195 -14.52 11.79 3.78
C ASN A 195 -15.90 11.12 3.74
N TYR A 196 -16.18 10.14 4.61
CA TYR A 196 -17.45 9.41 4.72
C TYR A 196 -17.83 9.17 6.18
#